data_AF-A0A7C7SWC8-F1
#
_entry.id   AF-A0A7C7SWC8-F1
#
_cell.length_a   1.000
_cell.length_b   1.000
_cell.length_c   1.000
_cell.angle_alpha   90.00
_cell.angle_beta   90.00
_cell.angle_gamma   90.00
#
_symmetry.space_group_name_H-M   'P 1'
#
loop_
_entity.id
_entity.type
_entity.pdbx_description
1 polymer ?
#
loop_
_entity_poly.entity_id
_entity_poly.type
_entity_poly.pdbx_seq_one_letter_code
_entity_poly.pdbx_strand_id
1 'polypeptide(L)'
;MSYLERFAPKQRELIVSLPYRVGLWISESDTSGGDEADEAERNALHLMMTGYAEDFLKSEVVEEIMRRTVSSRESWDQWGAQNNVILEDCAKALSIMDGYIRPDDIVSFRQSLMDIAKTVALAYCEIEEEEMTTADTLKLELLHRLDAFKAKMQGKQQPSKRERLNISPKERAALEKLSQTIKVDLEGKPFPEPEEDKQVPVKDDRRGAADAEHGEEIKTEG
;
A
#
# COMPACT_ATOMS: atom_id res chain seq x y z
N MET A 1 20.81 -1.77 -15.73
CA MET A 1 21.25 -1.76 -14.32
C MET A 1 20.02 -2.01 -13.48
N SER A 2 20.13 -2.83 -12.44
CA SER A 2 18.99 -3.14 -11.59
C SER A 2 18.69 -1.95 -10.66
N TYR A 3 17.42 -1.66 -10.40
CA TYR A 3 17.03 -0.58 -9.47
C TYR A 3 17.49 -0.89 -8.05
N LEU A 4 17.48 -2.18 -7.70
CA LEU A 4 17.83 -2.68 -6.37
C LEU A 4 19.34 -2.67 -6.09
N GLU A 5 20.19 -2.53 -7.11
CA GLU A 5 21.65 -2.41 -6.96
C GLU A 5 22.08 -1.14 -6.21
N ARG A 6 21.20 -0.13 -6.16
CA ARG A 6 21.42 1.14 -5.44
C ARG A 6 21.39 0.97 -3.92
N PHE A 7 20.80 -0.11 -3.42
CA PHE A 7 20.68 -0.38 -1.99
C PHE A 7 21.78 -1.30 -1.49
N ALA A 8 22.18 -1.08 -0.23
CA ALA A 8 23.07 -1.99 0.48
C ALA A 8 22.41 -3.38 0.62
N PRO A 9 23.19 -4.48 0.72
CA PRO A 9 22.64 -5.84 0.74
C PRO A 9 21.51 -6.05 1.75
N LYS A 10 21.66 -5.57 2.99
CA LYS A 10 20.63 -5.68 4.04
C LYS A 10 19.37 -4.87 3.75
N GLN A 11 19.51 -3.69 3.14
CA GLN A 11 18.38 -2.85 2.75
C GLN A 11 17.60 -3.50 1.61
N ARG A 12 18.32 -4.07 0.65
CA ARG A 12 17.75 -4.82 -0.46
C ARG A 12 16.98 -6.04 0.03
N GLU A 13 17.58 -6.81 0.93
CA GLU A 13 16.94 -7.98 1.54
C GLU A 13 15.66 -7.58 2.27
N LEU A 14 15.71 -6.50 3.08
CA LEU A 14 14.52 -5.96 3.74
C LEU A 14 13.41 -5.67 2.72
N ILE A 15 13.69 -4.86 1.69
CA ILE A 15 12.70 -4.46 0.67
C ILE A 15 12.15 -5.69 -0.08
N VAL A 16 13.01 -6.63 -0.46
CA VAL A 16 12.64 -7.84 -1.21
C VAL A 16 11.86 -8.83 -0.35
N SER A 17 12.09 -8.88 0.96
CA SER A 17 11.35 -9.79 1.84
C SER A 17 9.92 -9.34 2.13
N LEU A 18 9.63 -8.04 2.02
CA LEU A 18 8.37 -7.45 2.47
C LEU A 18 7.11 -8.02 1.81
N PRO A 19 7.03 -8.23 0.48
CA PRO A 19 5.82 -8.76 -0.13
C PRO A 19 5.39 -10.11 0.47
N TYR A 20 6.36 -11.02 0.66
CA TYR A 20 6.11 -12.30 1.30
C TYR A 20 5.73 -12.14 2.78
N ARG A 21 6.53 -11.39 3.55
CA ARG A 21 6.31 -11.23 4.99
C ARG A 21 5.00 -10.54 5.32
N VAL A 22 4.59 -9.54 4.54
CA VAL A 22 3.28 -8.90 4.69
C VAL A 22 2.16 -9.90 4.44
N GLY A 23 2.25 -10.72 3.40
CA GLY A 23 1.27 -11.77 3.14
C GLY A 23 1.18 -12.75 4.29
N LEU A 24 2.33 -13.27 4.74
CA LEU A 24 2.39 -14.21 5.88
C LEU A 24 1.85 -13.59 7.18
N TRP A 25 2.16 -12.33 7.46
CA TRP A 25 1.66 -11.65 8.66
C TRP A 25 0.14 -11.52 8.68
N ILE A 26 -0.47 -11.33 7.52
CA ILE A 26 -1.93 -11.29 7.42
C ILE A 26 -2.52 -12.68 7.64
N SER A 27 -1.96 -13.73 7.03
CA SER A 27 -2.47 -15.09 7.24
C SER A 27 -2.37 -15.49 8.72
N GLU A 28 -1.25 -15.19 9.38
CA GLU A 28 -1.03 -15.47 10.81
C GLU A 28 -1.80 -14.53 11.76
N SER A 29 -2.47 -13.50 11.24
CA SER A 29 -3.24 -12.57 12.07
C SER A 29 -4.54 -13.17 12.59
N ASP A 30 -5.03 -14.23 11.93
CA ASP A 30 -6.00 -15.14 12.49
C ASP A 30 -5.36 -16.49 12.82
N THR A 31 -5.93 -17.18 13.82
CA THR A 31 -5.36 -18.41 14.38
C THR A 31 -6.37 -19.56 14.35
N SER A 32 -7.37 -19.46 13.48
CA SER A 32 -8.48 -20.42 13.38
C SER A 32 -8.19 -21.45 12.29
N GLY A 33 -7.37 -22.48 12.55
CA GLY A 33 -7.14 -23.46 11.48
C GLY A 33 -6.37 -24.73 11.83
N GLY A 34 -5.41 -24.66 12.77
CA GLY A 34 -4.54 -25.79 13.06
C GLY A 34 -3.56 -26.11 11.92
N ASP A 35 -2.65 -27.06 12.15
CA ASP A 35 -1.43 -27.24 11.34
C ASP A 35 -1.66 -27.55 9.85
N GLU A 36 -2.78 -28.18 9.47
CA GLU A 36 -3.12 -28.46 8.05
C GLU A 36 -3.53 -27.18 7.29
N ALA A 37 -4.09 -26.19 7.98
CA ALA A 37 -4.39 -24.88 7.40
C ALA A 37 -3.11 -24.12 7.08
N ASP A 38 -2.10 -24.16 7.97
CA ASP A 38 -0.82 -23.46 7.81
C ASP A 38 -0.06 -23.86 6.53
N GLU A 39 -0.10 -25.15 6.14
CA GLU A 39 0.57 -25.62 4.91
C GLU A 39 -0.20 -25.20 3.64
N ALA A 40 -1.53 -25.24 3.68
CA ALA A 40 -2.38 -24.74 2.61
C ALA A 40 -2.21 -23.23 2.42
N GLU A 41 -2.11 -22.46 3.51
CA GLU A 41 -1.85 -21.01 3.51
C GLU A 41 -0.53 -20.66 2.85
N ARG A 42 0.55 -21.37 3.19
CA ARG A 42 1.87 -21.15 2.57
C ARG A 42 1.87 -21.46 1.08
N ASN A 43 1.15 -22.49 0.67
CA ASN A 43 0.99 -22.84 -0.74
C ASN A 43 0.13 -21.81 -1.50
N ALA A 44 -0.93 -21.31 -0.90
CA ALA A 44 -1.75 -20.24 -1.47
C ALA A 44 -0.94 -18.94 -1.63
N LEU A 45 -0.24 -18.52 -0.58
CA LEU A 45 0.68 -17.38 -0.62
C LEU A 45 1.75 -17.55 -1.71
N HIS A 46 2.28 -18.76 -1.88
CA HIS A 46 3.25 -19.06 -2.93
C HIS A 46 2.69 -18.90 -4.34
N LEU A 47 1.51 -19.47 -4.61
CA LEU A 47 0.82 -19.34 -5.91
C LEU A 47 0.51 -17.87 -6.21
N MET A 48 0.08 -17.13 -5.20
CA MET A 48 -0.17 -15.70 -5.30
C MET A 48 1.09 -14.91 -5.66
N MET A 49 2.18 -15.09 -4.91
CA MET A 49 3.43 -14.37 -5.17
C MET A 49 3.96 -14.64 -6.58
N THR A 50 3.85 -15.89 -7.03
CA THR A 50 4.24 -16.29 -8.38
C THR A 50 3.37 -15.59 -9.44
N GLY A 51 2.05 -15.56 -9.25
CA GLY A 51 1.13 -14.84 -10.14
C GLY A 51 1.43 -13.33 -10.21
N TYR A 52 1.77 -12.69 -9.09
CA TYR A 52 2.16 -11.28 -9.07
C TYR A 52 3.48 -10.99 -9.80
N ALA A 53 4.43 -11.93 -9.77
CA ALA A 53 5.72 -11.76 -10.46
C ALA A 53 5.61 -12.00 -11.98
N GLU A 54 4.60 -12.74 -12.42
CA GLU A 54 4.29 -13.00 -13.83
C GLU A 54 3.35 -11.96 -14.45
N ASP A 55 2.62 -11.19 -13.63
CA ASP A 55 1.73 -10.13 -14.11
C ASP A 55 2.45 -8.80 -14.34
N PHE A 56 1.94 -8.00 -15.28
CA PHE A 56 2.54 -6.72 -15.62
C PHE A 56 2.26 -5.69 -14.52
N LEU A 57 3.25 -5.41 -13.69
CA LEU A 57 3.13 -4.39 -12.65
C LEU A 57 3.34 -2.99 -13.25
N LYS A 58 2.68 -1.99 -12.65
CA LYS A 58 2.75 -0.59 -13.12
C LYS A 58 4.14 0.04 -12.98
N SER A 59 5.05 -0.61 -12.26
CA SER A 59 6.37 -0.10 -11.92
C SER A 59 7.41 -1.19 -12.09
N GLU A 60 8.44 -0.90 -12.89
CA GLU A 60 9.59 -1.79 -13.10
C GLU A 60 10.32 -2.10 -11.79
N VAL A 61 10.33 -1.15 -10.84
CA VAL A 61 10.93 -1.35 -9.52
C VAL A 61 10.16 -2.42 -8.75
N VAL A 62 8.83 -2.32 -8.75
CA VAL A 62 7.96 -3.29 -8.07
C VAL A 62 8.04 -4.65 -8.75
N GLU A 63 8.07 -4.71 -10.09
CA GLU A 63 8.26 -5.95 -10.85
C GLU A 63 9.57 -6.64 -10.47
N GLU A 64 10.66 -5.87 -10.38
CA GLU A 64 11.95 -6.39 -9.96
C GLU A 64 11.92 -6.93 -8.51
N ILE A 65 11.28 -6.19 -7.59
CA ILE A 65 11.11 -6.62 -6.20
C ILE A 65 10.33 -7.94 -6.15
N MET A 66 9.19 -8.05 -6.83
CA MET A 66 8.36 -9.26 -6.84
C MET A 66 9.12 -10.45 -7.44
N ARG A 67 9.80 -10.25 -8.57
CA ARG A 67 10.62 -11.30 -9.19
C ARG A 67 11.71 -11.81 -8.25
N ARG A 68 12.41 -10.91 -7.54
CA ARG A 68 13.42 -11.32 -6.56
C ARG A 68 12.81 -12.00 -5.36
N THR A 69 11.65 -11.53 -4.89
CA THR A 69 10.92 -12.16 -3.77
C THR A 69 10.64 -13.63 -4.08
N VAL A 70 10.10 -13.90 -5.28
CA VAL A 70 9.81 -15.26 -5.75
C VAL A 70 11.10 -16.07 -6.00
N SER A 71 12.13 -15.45 -6.55
CA SER A 71 13.41 -16.13 -6.84
C SER A 71 14.21 -16.48 -5.59
N SER A 72 13.95 -15.83 -4.46
CA SER A 72 14.60 -16.08 -3.16
C SER A 72 13.77 -16.99 -2.25
N ARG A 73 13.07 -17.96 -2.85
CA ARG A 73 12.19 -18.88 -2.13
C ARG A 73 12.88 -19.63 -1.00
N GLU A 74 14.15 -20.00 -1.16
CA GLU A 74 14.92 -20.67 -0.10
C GLU A 74 15.08 -19.83 1.18
N SER A 75 14.84 -18.52 1.11
CA SER A 75 14.97 -17.61 2.26
C SER A 75 13.64 -17.35 2.98
N TRP A 76 12.52 -17.84 2.46
CA TRP A 76 11.18 -17.50 2.96
C TRP A 76 10.96 -17.95 4.41
N ASP A 77 11.37 -19.17 4.77
CA ASP A 77 11.26 -19.67 6.14
C ASP A 77 12.04 -18.78 7.13
N GLN A 78 13.23 -18.33 6.73
CA GLN A 78 14.03 -17.41 7.54
C GLN A 78 13.35 -16.05 7.68
N TRP A 79 12.74 -15.53 6.61
CA TRP A 79 12.02 -14.27 6.63
C TRP A 79 10.75 -14.34 7.49
N GLY A 80 10.04 -15.46 7.47
CA GLY A 80 8.85 -15.71 8.28
C GLY A 80 9.14 -15.75 9.78
N ALA A 81 10.34 -16.19 10.18
CA ALA A 81 10.73 -16.20 11.59
C ALA A 81 10.83 -14.80 12.24
N GLN A 82 10.79 -13.71 11.45
CA GLN A 82 10.93 -12.33 11.92
C GLN A 82 9.63 -11.51 11.76
N ASN A 83 8.46 -12.16 11.80
CA ASN A 83 7.20 -11.51 11.43
C ASN A 83 6.63 -10.51 12.45
N ASN A 84 7.16 -10.48 13.67
CA ASN A 84 6.65 -9.65 14.77
C ASN A 84 6.90 -8.13 14.62
N VAL A 85 7.77 -7.71 13.70
CA VAL A 85 8.16 -6.30 13.49
C VAL A 85 7.81 -5.80 12.09
N ILE A 86 6.88 -6.46 11.39
CA ILE A 86 6.60 -6.18 9.97
C ILE A 86 6.20 -4.73 9.68
N LEU A 87 5.43 -4.10 10.56
CA LEU A 87 4.99 -2.71 10.37
C LEU A 87 6.17 -1.73 10.47
N GLU A 88 7.09 -1.97 11.40
CA GLU A 88 8.32 -1.18 11.55
C GLU A 88 9.21 -1.34 10.31
N ASP A 89 9.33 -2.57 9.81
CA ASP A 89 10.08 -2.91 8.62
C ASP A 89 9.48 -2.30 7.35
N CYS A 90 8.15 -2.26 7.22
CA CYS A 90 7.47 -1.53 6.14
C CYS A 90 7.81 -0.04 6.18
N ALA A 91 7.67 0.61 7.34
CA ALA A 91 7.99 2.03 7.49
C ALA A 91 9.46 2.32 7.16
N LYS A 92 10.37 1.47 7.63
CA LYS A 92 11.81 1.57 7.39
C LYS A 92 12.15 1.40 5.91
N ALA A 93 11.58 0.40 5.24
CA ALA A 93 11.81 0.18 3.81
C ALA A 93 11.33 1.37 2.98
N LEU A 94 10.14 1.91 3.28
CA LEU A 94 9.62 3.10 2.60
C LEU A 94 10.53 4.32 2.80
N SER A 95 11.03 4.52 4.02
CA SER A 95 12.00 5.59 4.31
C SER A 95 13.33 5.40 3.56
N ILE A 96 13.81 4.16 3.42
CA ILE A 96 15.00 3.85 2.63
C ILE A 96 14.76 4.15 1.14
N MET A 97 13.58 3.86 0.61
CA MET A 97 13.27 4.04 -0.81
C MET A 97 13.11 5.52 -1.21
N ASP A 98 12.64 6.37 -0.29
CA ASP A 98 12.31 7.79 -0.53
C ASP A 98 13.46 8.63 -1.14
N GLY A 99 14.72 8.24 -0.88
CA GLY A 99 15.89 8.93 -1.42
C GLY A 99 16.44 8.38 -2.74
N TYR A 100 15.98 7.22 -3.20
CA TYR A 100 16.62 6.48 -4.31
C TYR A 100 15.67 6.09 -5.44
N ILE A 101 14.36 6.08 -5.15
CA ILE A 101 13.29 5.61 -6.00
C ILE A 101 12.32 6.75 -6.24
N ARG A 102 11.66 6.79 -7.41
CA ARG A 102 10.71 7.85 -7.73
C ARG A 102 9.47 7.71 -6.83
N PRO A 103 8.82 8.82 -6.43
CA PRO A 103 7.61 8.78 -5.61
C PRO A 103 6.50 7.88 -6.17
N ASP A 104 6.29 7.88 -7.49
CA ASP A 104 5.26 7.05 -8.15
C ASP A 104 5.52 5.54 -7.99
N ASP A 105 6.80 5.14 -7.99
CA ASP A 105 7.19 3.75 -7.78
C ASP A 105 7.05 3.34 -6.30
N ILE A 106 7.26 4.27 -5.37
CA ILE A 106 7.01 4.06 -3.94
C ILE A 106 5.50 3.90 -3.68
N VAL A 107 4.67 4.72 -4.32
CA VAL A 107 3.21 4.58 -4.26
C VAL A 107 2.78 3.22 -4.83
N SER A 108 3.35 2.82 -5.98
CA SER A 108 3.09 1.51 -6.58
C SER A 108 3.52 0.37 -5.66
N PHE A 109 4.63 0.52 -4.94
CA PHE A 109 5.09 -0.47 -3.97
C PHE A 109 4.13 -0.59 -2.78
N ARG A 110 3.69 0.53 -2.19
CA ARG A 110 2.67 0.53 -1.12
C ARG A 110 1.37 -0.15 -1.57
N GLN A 111 0.92 0.17 -2.78
CA GLN A 111 -0.23 -0.47 -3.41
C GLN A 111 -0.05 -1.98 -3.51
N SER A 112 1.09 -2.44 -4.03
CA SER A 112 1.36 -3.87 -4.16
C SER A 112 1.34 -4.60 -2.81
N LEU A 113 1.94 -4.04 -1.76
CA LEU A 113 1.89 -4.65 -0.41
C LEU A 113 0.46 -4.76 0.11
N MET A 114 -0.35 -3.71 -0.09
CA MET A 114 -1.75 -3.70 0.32
C MET A 114 -2.61 -4.70 -0.46
N ASP A 115 -2.37 -4.83 -1.77
CA ASP A 115 -3.12 -5.76 -2.61
C ASP A 115 -2.77 -7.22 -2.29
N ILE A 116 -1.51 -7.51 -2.01
CA ILE A 116 -1.06 -8.82 -1.52
C ILE A 116 -1.78 -9.13 -0.20
N ALA A 117 -1.70 -8.23 0.77
CA ALA A 117 -2.32 -8.38 2.09
C ALA A 117 -3.82 -8.72 1.98
N LYS A 118 -4.57 -7.99 1.18
CA LYS A 118 -6.01 -8.26 0.96
C LYS A 118 -6.26 -9.59 0.28
N THR A 119 -5.48 -9.90 -0.74
CA THR A 119 -5.68 -11.13 -1.49
C THR A 119 -5.45 -12.34 -0.58
N VAL A 120 -4.50 -12.26 0.37
CA VAL A 120 -4.28 -13.31 1.37
C VAL A 120 -5.45 -13.42 2.33
N ALA A 121 -5.89 -12.31 2.92
CA ALA A 121 -7.04 -12.31 3.83
C ALA A 121 -8.30 -12.90 3.18
N LEU A 122 -8.55 -12.59 1.90
CA LEU A 122 -9.70 -13.15 1.20
C LEU A 122 -9.51 -14.63 0.82
N ALA A 123 -8.29 -15.07 0.51
CA ALA A 123 -8.00 -16.46 0.18
C ALA A 123 -8.20 -17.39 1.39
N TYR A 124 -7.88 -16.91 2.59
CA TYR A 124 -8.05 -17.68 3.83
C TYR A 124 -9.52 -18.06 4.08
N CYS A 125 -10.42 -17.13 3.84
CA CYS A 125 -11.85 -17.34 4.06
C CYS A 125 -12.54 -18.30 3.07
N GLU A 126 -11.93 -18.60 1.92
CA GLU A 126 -12.45 -19.60 0.97
C GLU A 126 -12.05 -21.03 1.35
N ILE A 127 -11.00 -21.20 2.17
CA ILE A 127 -10.50 -22.52 2.60
C ILE A 127 -11.37 -23.12 3.73
N GLU A 128 -12.09 -22.28 4.50
CA GLU A 128 -12.98 -22.74 5.58
C GLU A 128 -14.36 -23.28 5.10
N GLU A 129 -14.77 -23.07 3.84
CA GLU A 129 -16.03 -23.60 3.27
C GLU A 129 -15.77 -24.75 2.25
N GLU A 130 -16.49 -25.87 2.38
CA GLU A 130 -16.21 -27.24 1.87
C GLU A 130 -15.99 -27.49 0.35
N GLU A 131 -15.24 -28.57 0.07
CA GLU A 131 -15.26 -29.49 -1.10
C GLU A 131 -15.22 -28.91 -2.54
N MET A 132 -14.13 -28.21 -2.87
CA MET A 132 -13.51 -28.23 -4.21
C MET A 132 -12.00 -28.44 -4.00
N THR A 133 -11.27 -29.01 -4.96
CA THR A 133 -9.80 -29.07 -4.84
C THR A 133 -9.27 -27.65 -4.68
N THR A 134 -8.72 -27.35 -3.50
CA THR A 134 -8.30 -26.01 -3.05
C THR A 134 -7.44 -25.29 -4.08
N ALA A 135 -6.60 -26.02 -4.81
CA ALA A 135 -5.75 -25.46 -5.85
C ALA A 135 -6.51 -24.93 -7.08
N ASP A 136 -7.65 -25.53 -7.45
CA ASP A 136 -8.38 -25.17 -8.67
C ASP A 136 -9.34 -23.99 -8.46
N THR A 137 -9.97 -23.90 -7.29
CA THR A 137 -10.79 -22.74 -6.88
C THR A 137 -9.92 -21.52 -6.61
N LEU A 138 -8.83 -21.67 -5.86
CA LEU A 138 -7.87 -20.57 -5.64
C LEU A 138 -7.34 -20.05 -6.95
N LYS A 139 -7.00 -20.92 -7.90
CA LYS A 139 -6.47 -20.49 -9.19
C LYS A 139 -7.53 -19.77 -10.03
N LEU A 140 -8.79 -20.22 -10.00
CA LEU A 140 -9.88 -19.58 -10.73
C LEU A 140 -10.26 -18.22 -10.12
N GLU A 141 -10.32 -18.14 -8.79
CA GLU A 141 -10.64 -16.91 -8.04
C GLU A 141 -9.49 -15.89 -8.13
N LEU A 142 -8.23 -16.35 -8.04
CA LEU A 142 -7.05 -15.53 -8.22
C LEU A 142 -6.99 -14.97 -9.64
N LEU A 143 -7.24 -15.81 -10.66
CA LEU A 143 -7.33 -15.35 -12.04
C LEU A 143 -8.47 -14.34 -12.23
N HIS A 144 -9.63 -14.58 -11.61
CA HIS A 144 -10.77 -13.66 -11.70
C HIS A 144 -10.52 -12.32 -10.97
N ARG A 145 -9.79 -12.33 -9.84
CA ARG A 145 -9.39 -11.11 -9.13
C ARG A 145 -8.22 -10.39 -9.81
N LEU A 146 -7.30 -11.11 -10.45
CA LEU A 146 -6.29 -10.54 -11.35
C LEU A 146 -6.96 -9.88 -12.57
N ASP A 147 -8.02 -10.49 -13.11
CA ASP A 147 -8.82 -9.90 -14.19
C ASP A 147 -9.58 -8.65 -13.71
N ALA A 148 -10.13 -8.66 -12.49
CA ALA A 148 -10.75 -7.50 -11.86
C ALA A 148 -9.72 -6.38 -11.58
N PHE A 149 -8.50 -6.73 -11.19
CA PHE A 149 -7.39 -5.82 -10.99
C PHE A 149 -6.91 -5.21 -12.32
N LYS A 150 -6.82 -6.02 -13.39
CA LYS A 150 -6.59 -5.55 -14.77
C LYS A 150 -7.69 -4.62 -15.24
N ALA A 151 -8.96 -4.91 -14.93
CA ALA A 151 -10.07 -4.04 -15.27
C ALA A 151 -10.01 -2.70 -14.50
N LYS A 152 -9.62 -2.72 -13.23
CA LYS A 152 -9.44 -1.52 -12.38
C LYS A 152 -8.22 -0.69 -12.82
N MET A 153 -7.13 -1.33 -13.23
CA MET A 153 -5.96 -0.67 -13.86
C MET A 153 -6.33 0.03 -15.18
N GLN A 154 -7.24 -0.54 -15.96
CA GLN A 154 -7.69 -0.02 -17.25
C GLN A 154 -8.85 0.98 -17.14
N GLY A 155 -9.22 1.41 -15.93
CA GLY A 155 -10.26 2.42 -15.72
C GLY A 155 -11.69 1.95 -16.00
N LYS A 156 -11.94 0.63 -16.03
CA LYS A 156 -13.29 0.07 -16.14
C LYS A 156 -13.88 -0.13 -14.75
N GLN A 157 -15.13 0.32 -14.56
CA GLN A 157 -15.83 0.17 -13.28
C GLN A 157 -16.35 -1.26 -13.08
N GLN A 158 -16.04 -1.83 -11.91
CA GLN A 158 -16.76 -2.93 -11.27
C GLN A 158 -16.46 -2.92 -9.75
N PRO A 159 -17.23 -3.62 -8.92
CA PRO A 159 -18.64 -3.42 -8.57
C PRO A 159 -18.77 -2.95 -7.11
N SER A 160 -19.93 -2.38 -6.75
CA SER A 160 -20.15 -1.79 -5.43
C SER A 160 -20.69 -2.76 -4.37
N LYS A 161 -20.30 -2.45 -3.12
CA LYS A 161 -20.94 -2.76 -1.83
C LYS A 161 -20.93 -4.20 -1.34
N ARG A 162 -20.65 -5.23 -2.15
CA ARG A 162 -20.65 -6.65 -1.71
C ARG A 162 -19.29 -7.33 -1.83
N GLU A 163 -18.20 -6.63 -1.51
CA GLU A 163 -17.01 -7.19 -0.83
C GLU A 163 -17.39 -7.68 0.61
N ARG A 164 -18.60 -8.23 0.74
CA ARG A 164 -19.37 -8.68 1.91
C ARG A 164 -19.51 -10.19 1.69
N LEU A 165 -18.98 -11.13 2.46
CA LEU A 165 -18.47 -11.19 3.83
C LEU A 165 -17.27 -12.16 3.85
N ASN A 166 -16.65 -12.37 5.00
CA ASN A 166 -15.47 -13.20 5.25
C ASN A 166 -14.12 -12.49 4.99
N ILE A 167 -13.86 -11.40 5.72
CA ILE A 167 -12.51 -11.14 6.25
C ILE A 167 -12.71 -11.10 7.75
N SER A 168 -11.89 -11.81 8.50
CA SER A 168 -12.04 -11.90 9.94
C SER A 168 -11.86 -10.54 10.63
N PRO A 169 -12.47 -10.29 11.79
CA PRO A 169 -12.25 -9.04 12.52
C PRO A 169 -10.76 -8.77 12.83
N LYS A 170 -9.95 -9.82 13.02
CA LYS A 170 -8.52 -9.68 13.31
C LYS A 170 -7.73 -9.33 12.04
N GLU A 171 -8.00 -10.00 10.94
CA GLU A 171 -7.39 -9.69 9.64
C GLU A 171 -7.73 -8.28 9.20
N ARG A 172 -8.99 -7.84 9.39
CA ARG A 172 -9.40 -6.46 9.11
C ARG A 172 -8.61 -5.47 9.94
N ALA A 173 -8.44 -5.73 11.24
CA ALA A 173 -7.62 -4.88 12.11
C ALA A 173 -6.14 -4.87 11.69
N ALA A 174 -5.61 -6.00 11.19
CA ALA A 174 -4.26 -6.08 10.64
C ALA A 174 -4.11 -5.26 9.35
N LEU A 175 -5.07 -5.37 8.42
CA LEU A 175 -5.14 -4.57 7.19
C LEU A 175 -5.22 -3.06 7.49
N GLU A 176 -6.02 -2.65 8.47
CA GLU A 176 -6.10 -1.25 8.90
C GLU A 176 -4.77 -0.73 9.46
N LYS A 177 -4.07 -1.52 10.28
CA LYS A 177 -2.74 -1.17 10.80
C LYS A 177 -1.71 -1.06 9.68
N LEU A 178 -1.74 -1.98 8.72
CA LEU A 178 -0.88 -1.91 7.54
C LEU A 178 -1.18 -0.64 6.75
N SER A 179 -2.44 -0.39 6.42
CA SER A 179 -2.94 0.79 5.70
C SER A 179 -2.41 2.10 6.31
N GLN A 180 -2.51 2.25 7.63
CA GLN A 180 -1.98 3.42 8.35
C GLN A 180 -0.45 3.53 8.22
N THR A 181 0.26 2.41 8.32
CA THR A 181 1.73 2.36 8.26
C THR A 181 2.26 2.73 6.88
N ILE A 182 1.67 2.15 5.82
CA ILE A 182 2.12 2.38 4.44
C ILE A 182 1.40 3.55 3.76
N LYS A 183 0.49 4.24 4.47
CA LYS A 183 -0.21 5.46 4.03
C LYS A 183 -1.02 5.30 2.73
N VAL A 184 -1.68 4.16 2.58
CA VAL A 184 -2.67 3.92 1.51
C VAL A 184 -3.95 3.40 2.14
N ASP A 185 -5.10 3.75 1.60
CA ASP A 185 -6.39 3.25 2.08
C ASP A 185 -6.58 1.74 1.77
N LEU A 186 -7.68 1.17 2.26
CA LEU A 186 -8.07 -0.21 1.97
C LEU A 186 -8.49 -0.44 0.52
N GLU A 187 -8.41 0.54 -0.37
CA GLU A 187 -8.52 0.37 -1.83
C GLU A 187 -7.17 0.51 -2.54
N GLY A 188 -6.09 0.79 -1.79
CA GLY A 188 -4.74 1.05 -2.28
C GLY A 188 -4.52 2.50 -2.74
N LYS A 189 -5.47 3.41 -2.54
CA LYS A 189 -5.28 4.82 -2.91
C LYS A 189 -4.42 5.52 -1.87
N PRO A 190 -3.48 6.38 -2.28
CA PRO A 190 -2.74 7.22 -1.33
C PRO A 190 -3.73 8.01 -0.48
N PHE A 191 -3.44 8.14 0.82
CA PHE A 191 -4.19 9.11 1.61
C PHE A 191 -3.99 10.51 1.01
N PRO A 192 -5.06 11.34 0.99
CA PRO A 192 -4.89 12.73 0.60
C PRO A 192 -3.81 13.36 1.48
N GLU A 193 -2.83 14.01 0.87
CA GLU A 193 -1.88 14.80 1.64
C GLU A 193 -2.69 15.83 2.44
N PRO A 194 -2.38 16.02 3.73
CA PRO A 194 -3.00 17.11 4.47
C PRO A 194 -2.74 18.37 3.66
N GLU A 195 -3.79 19.09 3.24
CA GLU A 195 -3.60 20.38 2.58
C GLU A 195 -2.76 21.21 3.56
N GLU A 196 -1.48 21.40 3.25
CA GLU A 196 -0.67 22.39 3.95
C GLU A 196 -1.47 23.68 3.88
N ASP A 197 -1.82 24.22 5.05
CA ASP A 197 -2.54 25.48 5.20
C ASP A 197 -1.98 26.47 4.19
N LYS A 198 -2.72 26.68 3.10
CA LYS A 198 -2.41 27.70 2.10
C LYS A 198 -2.43 28.99 2.90
N GLN A 199 -1.25 29.49 3.27
CA GLN A 199 -1.10 30.73 4.02
C GLN A 199 -1.94 31.77 3.32
N VAL A 200 -3.05 32.14 3.96
CA VAL A 200 -3.94 33.17 3.46
C VAL A 200 -3.08 34.42 3.39
N PRO A 201 -2.91 35.04 2.20
CA PRO A 201 -2.14 36.27 2.12
C PRO A 201 -2.86 37.29 3.00
N VAL A 202 -2.19 37.71 4.07
CA VAL A 202 -2.62 38.81 4.93
C VAL A 202 -2.75 40.02 4.02
N LYS A 203 -3.99 40.42 3.73
CA LYS A 203 -4.26 41.68 3.02
C LYS A 203 -3.78 42.81 3.93
N ASP A 204 -2.70 43.45 3.51
CA ASP A 204 -2.19 44.67 4.11
C ASP A 204 -3.13 45.83 3.74
N ASP A 205 -4.19 46.00 4.52
CA ASP A 205 -5.11 47.13 4.44
C ASP A 205 -4.46 48.37 5.09
N ARG A 206 -3.53 49.01 4.37
CA ARG A 206 -3.10 50.38 4.67
C ARG A 206 -3.00 51.24 3.41
N ARG A 207 -4.16 51.62 2.88
CA ARG A 207 -4.33 52.83 2.06
C ARG A 207 -5.52 53.62 2.55
N GLY A 208 -5.29 54.88 2.91
CA GLY A 208 -6.33 55.90 2.95
C GLY A 208 -6.34 56.79 4.19
N ALA A 209 -5.44 57.77 4.25
CA ALA A 209 -5.70 59.02 4.96
C ALA A 209 -4.89 60.13 4.28
N ALA A 210 -5.54 60.82 3.34
CA ALA A 210 -5.12 62.11 2.83
C ALA A 210 -6.28 63.10 3.06
N ASP A 211 -5.91 64.37 3.15
CA ASP A 211 -6.76 65.57 3.03
C ASP A 211 -7.28 66.19 4.33
N ALA A 212 -6.47 67.11 4.88
CA ALA A 212 -6.95 68.42 5.32
C ALA A 212 -5.75 69.37 5.45
N GLU A 213 -5.74 70.45 4.67
CA GLU A 213 -5.29 71.81 5.01
C GLU A 213 -4.82 72.55 3.76
N HIS A 214 -5.61 73.50 3.26
CA HIS A 214 -5.17 74.88 2.98
C HIS A 214 -6.31 75.71 2.38
N GLY A 215 -6.50 76.91 2.92
CA GLY A 215 -7.01 78.06 2.18
C GLY A 215 -8.31 78.66 2.70
N GLU A 216 -8.25 79.48 3.74
CA GLU A 216 -9.25 80.53 3.95
C GLU A 216 -8.52 81.87 4.13
N GLU A 217 -8.66 82.72 3.11
CA GLU A 217 -8.11 84.06 3.00
C GLU A 217 -9.28 85.04 3.09
N ILE A 218 -9.41 85.79 4.19
CA ILE A 218 -10.35 86.92 4.28
C ILE A 218 -9.61 88.12 4.88
N LYS A 219 -9.54 89.18 4.07
CA LYS A 219 -9.06 90.55 4.40
C LYS A 219 -10.03 91.28 5.32
N THR A 220 -9.52 92.19 6.16
CA THR A 220 -9.98 93.59 6.42
C THR A 220 -9.23 94.14 7.64
N GLU A 221 -8.32 95.10 7.47
CA GLU A 221 -8.51 96.57 7.64
C GLU A 221 -8.79 97.01 9.10
N GLY A 222 -7.89 97.87 9.63
CA GLY A 222 -8.06 98.57 10.91
C GLY A 222 -6.75 98.80 11.67
#